data_AF-A0A7S0ZL61-F1
#
_entry.id   AF-A0A7S0ZL61-F1
#
_cell.length_a   1.000
_cell.length_b   1.000
_cell.length_c   1.000
_cell.angle_alpha   90.00
_cell.angle_beta   90.00
_cell.angle_gamma   90.00
#
_symmetry.space_group_name_H-M   'P 1'
#
loop_
_entity.id
_entity.type
_entity.pdbx_description
1 polymer ?
#
loop_
_entity_poly.entity_id
_entity_poly.type
_entity_poly.pdbx_seq_one_letter_code
_entity_poly.pdbx_strand_id
1 'polypeptide(L)'
;MASFQQQHVSSSEFMICESCLGPNPYLRMLKDPLGKACKICSRPFVVFKWKPSGASSKDTDSRYKKTEICMTCAKVKNVCQTCLFDMHFGLPVAIRDKSLGDNSALVLQKPKSDINKEYLASVHSHALAKNS
;
A
#
# COMPACT_ATOMS: atom_id res chain seq x y z
N MET A 1 31.04 2.99 6.91
CA MET A 1 30.57 2.13 5.82
C MET A 1 29.25 1.52 6.26
N ALA A 2 28.11 2.03 5.79
CA ALA A 2 26.80 1.49 6.18
C ALA A 2 26.58 0.17 5.44
N SER A 3 26.61 -0.93 6.19
CA SER A 3 26.36 -2.28 5.70
C SER A 3 24.94 -2.36 5.12
N PHE A 4 24.84 -2.39 3.78
CA PHE A 4 23.58 -2.69 3.09
C PHE A 4 23.28 -4.19 3.27
N GLN A 5 22.66 -4.55 4.40
CA GLN A 5 22.17 -5.91 4.59
C GLN A 5 21.00 -6.16 3.65
N GLN A 6 21.15 -7.14 2.76
CA GLN A 6 20.09 -7.60 1.88
C GLN A 6 19.09 -8.43 2.69
N GLN A 7 18.16 -7.73 3.36
CA GLN A 7 17.11 -8.36 4.16
C GLN A 7 16.08 -9.02 3.24
N HIS A 8 15.74 -10.28 3.52
CA HIS A 8 14.62 -10.97 2.89
C HIS A 8 13.31 -10.36 3.38
N VAL A 9 12.62 -9.62 2.52
CA VAL A 9 11.33 -9.00 2.84
C VAL A 9 10.24 -10.07 2.73
N SER A 10 9.57 -10.37 3.84
CA SER A 10 8.45 -11.32 3.85
C SER A 10 7.20 -10.70 3.20
N SER A 11 6.37 -11.51 2.54
CA SER A 11 5.12 -11.02 1.91
C SER A 11 4.13 -10.40 2.90
N SER A 12 4.29 -10.68 4.20
CA SER A 12 3.52 -10.05 5.28
C SER A 12 3.85 -8.56 5.50
N GLU A 13 4.97 -8.05 4.96
CA GLU A 13 5.44 -6.67 5.19
C GLU A 13 4.92 -5.64 4.18
N PHE A 14 4.37 -6.05 3.03
CA PHE A 14 3.80 -5.14 2.01
C PHE A 14 2.54 -5.71 1.32
N MET A 15 1.67 -4.83 0.81
CA MET A 15 0.44 -5.18 0.09
C MET A 15 0.43 -4.47 -1.26
N ILE A 16 0.97 -5.12 -2.29
CA ILE A 16 1.17 -4.56 -3.63
C ILE A 16 0.64 -5.57 -4.65
N CYS A 17 -0.10 -5.11 -5.67
CA CYS A 17 -0.61 -5.99 -6.72
C CYS A 17 0.48 -6.40 -7.73
N GLU A 18 0.25 -7.51 -8.43
CA GLU A 18 1.18 -8.07 -9.43
C GLU A 18 1.51 -7.08 -10.55
N SER A 19 0.53 -6.30 -11.01
CA SER A 19 0.76 -5.26 -12.04
C SER A 19 1.71 -4.16 -11.58
N CYS A 20 1.78 -3.89 -10.27
CA CYS A 20 2.72 -2.91 -9.70
C CYS A 20 4.11 -3.51 -9.44
N LEU A 21 4.21 -4.80 -9.12
CA LEU A 21 5.49 -5.49 -8.96
C LEU A 21 6.17 -5.73 -10.31
N GLY A 22 5.38 -6.01 -11.35
CA GLY A 22 5.86 -6.35 -12.69
C GLY A 22 6.04 -7.86 -12.87
N PRO A 23 6.41 -8.30 -14.08
CA PRO A 23 6.45 -9.72 -14.44
C PRO A 23 7.69 -10.46 -13.91
N ASN A 24 8.71 -9.75 -13.43
CA ASN A 24 9.92 -10.38 -12.91
C ASN A 24 9.69 -10.91 -11.48
N PRO A 25 9.81 -12.23 -11.24
CA PRO A 25 9.63 -12.82 -9.90
C PRO A 25 10.74 -12.41 -8.92
N TYR A 26 11.90 -11.96 -9.41
CA TYR A 26 13.01 -11.50 -8.60
C TYR A 26 13.12 -9.97 -8.66
N LEU A 27 12.60 -9.32 -7.64
CA LEU A 27 12.63 -7.86 -7.53
C LEU A 27 13.52 -7.39 -6.37
N ARG A 28 14.23 -6.29 -6.59
CA ARG A 28 15.03 -5.62 -5.55
C ARG A 28 14.28 -4.39 -5.05
N MET A 29 14.09 -4.32 -3.73
CA MET A 29 13.43 -3.20 -3.06
C MET A 29 14.38 -2.51 -2.09
N LEU A 30 14.24 -1.19 -1.97
CA LEU A 30 14.80 -0.41 -0.86
C LEU A 30 13.72 -0.25 0.20
N LYS A 31 14.08 -0.51 1.46
CA LYS A 31 13.23 -0.32 2.64
C LYS A 31 13.69 0.94 3.38
N ASP A 32 12.80 1.91 3.50
CA ASP A 32 13.03 3.14 4.26
C ASP A 32 12.04 3.21 5.44
N PRO A 33 12.48 2.94 6.69
CA PRO A 33 11.58 2.77 7.83
C PRO A 33 10.68 3.96 8.16
N LEU A 34 11.10 5.19 7.87
CA LEU A 34 10.38 6.42 8.19
C LEU A 34 10.37 7.41 7.00
N GLY A 35 10.32 6.88 5.78
CA GLY A 35 10.58 7.69 4.58
C GLY A 35 9.52 8.74 4.23
N LYS A 36 8.24 8.50 4.54
CA LYS A 36 7.15 9.41 4.15
C LYS A 36 5.91 9.27 5.03
N ALA A 37 5.10 10.32 5.08
CA ALA A 37 3.75 10.30 5.64
C ALA A 37 2.74 9.63 4.69
N CYS A 38 1.84 8.82 5.24
CA CYS A 38 0.76 8.15 4.52
C CYS A 38 -0.22 9.17 3.95
N LYS A 39 -0.62 9.01 2.67
CA LYS A 39 -1.60 9.92 2.03
C LYS A 39 -3.03 9.87 2.60
N ILE A 40 -3.35 8.87 3.42
CA ILE A 40 -4.69 8.69 4.00
C ILE A 40 -4.74 9.15 5.46
N CYS A 41 -3.83 8.65 6.30
CA CYS A 41 -3.82 8.93 7.73
C CYS A 41 -2.72 9.90 8.18
N SER A 42 -1.88 10.39 7.27
CA SER A 42 -0.75 11.31 7.55
C SER A 42 0.33 10.79 8.49
N ARG A 43 0.25 9.53 8.95
CA ARG A 43 1.27 8.91 9.81
C ARG A 43 2.52 8.49 9.03
N PRO A 44 3.72 8.63 9.61
CA PRO A 44 4.93 8.08 9.02
C PRO A 44 4.83 6.56 8.90
N PHE A 45 5.37 6.00 7.84
CA PHE A 45 5.36 4.56 7.61
C PHE A 45 6.60 4.11 6.81
N VAL A 46 6.83 2.80 6.80
CA VAL A 46 7.90 2.18 6.02
C VAL A 46 7.60 2.32 4.53
N VAL A 47 8.46 3.02 3.81
CA VAL A 47 8.35 3.17 2.36
C VAL A 47 9.19 2.10 1.68
N PHE A 48 8.56 1.35 0.79
CA PHE A 48 9.27 0.47 -0.13
C PHE A 48 9.41 1.16 -1.49
N LYS A 49 10.60 1.09 -2.09
CA LYS A 49 10.89 1.64 -3.43
C LYS A 49 11.56 0.57 -4.30
N TRP A 50 11.07 0.37 -5.52
CA TRP A 50 11.59 -0.65 -6.44
C TRP A 50 11.48 -0.19 -7.90
N LYS A 51 12.23 -0.84 -8.78
CA LYS A 51 12.12 -0.67 -10.24
C LYS A 51 11.52 -1.97 -10.82
N PRO A 52 10.29 -1.94 -11.37
CA PRO A 52 9.69 -3.11 -12.03
C PRO A 52 10.52 -3.43 -13.27
N SER A 53 11.24 -4.54 -13.27
CA SER A 53 12.04 -4.94 -14.45
C SER A 53 11.17 -5.84 -15.34
N GLY A 54 11.18 -5.61 -16.66
CA GLY A 54 10.71 -6.61 -17.63
C GLY A 54 9.28 -6.50 -18.18
N ALA A 55 8.58 -5.37 -18.06
CA ALA A 55 7.32 -5.18 -18.80
C ALA A 55 7.62 -4.99 -20.31
N SER A 56 7.44 -6.06 -21.09
CA SER A 56 7.46 -6.18 -22.56
C SER A 56 7.88 -4.92 -23.35
N SER A 57 9.11 -4.92 -23.88
CA SER A 57 9.59 -4.30 -25.13
C SER A 57 9.19 -2.87 -25.56
N LYS A 58 8.39 -2.12 -24.78
CA LYS A 58 7.96 -0.74 -25.08
C LYS A 58 8.34 0.26 -23.99
N ASP A 59 8.66 -0.23 -22.79
CA ASP A 59 9.02 0.59 -21.63
C ASP A 59 10.43 0.23 -21.13
N THR A 60 11.46 0.50 -21.94
CA THR A 60 12.89 0.30 -21.60
C THR A 60 13.33 1.19 -20.41
N ASP A 61 12.52 2.18 -20.01
CA ASP A 61 12.72 2.95 -18.77
C ASP A 61 11.51 2.87 -17.83
N SER A 62 11.39 1.74 -17.13
CA SER A 62 10.42 1.64 -16.04
C SER A 62 10.83 2.58 -14.89
N ARG A 63 9.97 3.56 -14.61
CA ARG A 63 10.16 4.48 -13.48
C ARG A 63 10.14 3.71 -12.17
N TYR A 64 10.91 4.21 -11.19
CA TYR A 64 10.82 3.71 -9.82
C TYR A 64 9.40 3.86 -9.28
N LYS A 65 8.83 2.76 -8.81
CA LYS A 65 7.59 2.73 -8.04
C LYS A 65 7.91 2.77 -6.55
N LYS A 66 6.94 3.24 -5.78
CA LYS A 66 7.02 3.28 -4.31
C LYS A 66 5.65 3.11 -3.68
N THR A 67 5.63 2.74 -2.41
CA THR A 67 4.41 2.73 -1.60
C THR A 67 3.99 4.15 -1.23
N GLU A 68 2.70 4.46 -1.33
CA GLU A 68 2.13 5.79 -1.07
C GLU A 68 1.24 5.84 0.18
N ILE A 69 0.84 4.68 0.69
CA ILE A 69 0.02 4.53 1.90
C ILE A 69 0.61 3.47 2.84
N CYS A 70 0.31 3.59 4.14
CA CYS A 70 0.75 2.64 5.13
C CYS A 70 0.05 1.28 5.01
N MET A 71 0.67 0.24 5.55
CA MET A 71 0.13 -1.13 5.57
C MET A 71 -1.27 -1.19 6.19
N THR A 72 -1.49 -0.49 7.30
CA THR A 72 -2.78 -0.44 7.99
C THR A 72 -3.89 0.05 7.06
N CYS A 73 -3.69 1.17 6.37
CA CYS A 73 -4.69 1.70 5.45
C CYS A 73 -4.94 0.79 4.25
N ALA A 74 -3.89 0.14 3.74
CA ALA A 74 -4.00 -0.84 2.66
C ALA A 74 -4.84 -2.05 3.07
N LYS A 75 -4.57 -2.63 4.24
CA LYS A 75 -5.32 -3.76 4.81
C LYS A 75 -6.79 -3.44 5.04
N VAL A 76 -7.09 -2.31 5.69
CA VAL A 76 -8.49 -1.98 6.02
C VAL A 76 -9.32 -1.70 4.76
N LYS A 77 -8.74 -1.03 3.77
CA LYS A 77 -9.45 -0.74 2.51
C LYS A 77 -9.35 -1.87 1.49
N ASN A 78 -8.56 -2.90 1.73
CA ASN A 78 -8.19 -3.94 0.77
C ASN A 78 -7.69 -3.39 -0.59
N VAL A 79 -6.66 -2.55 -0.54
CA VAL A 79 -6.12 -1.88 -1.73
C VAL A 79 -4.60 -2.00 -1.83
N CYS A 80 -4.08 -1.93 -3.05
CA CYS A 80 -2.64 -1.86 -3.30
C CYS A 80 -2.03 -0.57 -2.73
N GLN A 81 -0.90 -0.69 -2.04
CA GLN A 81 -0.18 0.43 -1.43
C GLN A 81 0.35 1.47 -2.42
N THR A 82 0.45 1.13 -3.71
CA THR A 82 0.99 2.00 -4.77
C THR A 82 -0.08 2.58 -5.67
N CYS A 83 -0.91 1.74 -6.31
CA CYS A 83 -1.92 2.21 -7.25
C CYS A 83 -3.27 2.54 -6.61
N LEU A 84 -3.50 2.17 -5.34
CA LEU A 84 -4.78 2.33 -4.64
C LEU A 84 -5.96 1.61 -5.31
N PHE A 85 -5.70 0.63 -6.17
CA PHE A 85 -6.74 -0.23 -6.75
C PHE A 85 -7.04 -1.37 -5.79
N ASP A 86 -8.26 -1.88 -5.86
CA ASP A 86 -8.69 -3.02 -5.07
C ASP A 86 -7.85 -4.27 -5.37
N MET A 87 -7.49 -5.02 -4.32
CA MET A 87 -6.64 -6.21 -4.45
C MET A 87 -7.38 -7.45 -4.97
N HIS A 88 -8.71 -7.50 -4.91
CA HIS A 88 -9.51 -8.64 -5.38
C HIS A 88 -9.95 -8.48 -6.83
N PHE A 89 -10.54 -7.33 -7.17
CA PHE A 89 -11.16 -7.07 -8.47
C PHE A 89 -10.29 -6.22 -9.40
N GLY A 90 -9.23 -5.58 -8.88
CA GLY A 90 -8.39 -4.69 -9.68
C GLY A 90 -9.10 -3.40 -10.13
N LEU A 91 -10.22 -3.05 -9.49
CA LEU A 91 -11.03 -1.88 -9.84
C LEU A 91 -10.61 -0.65 -9.03
N PRO A 92 -10.80 0.56 -9.58
CA PRO A 92 -10.73 1.78 -8.79
C PRO A 92 -11.69 1.72 -7.58
N VAL A 93 -11.21 2.14 -6.41
CA VAL A 93 -11.97 2.10 -5.14
C VAL A 93 -13.34 2.77 -5.26
N ALA A 94 -13.42 3.92 -5.95
CA ALA A 94 -14.68 4.62 -6.14
C ALA A 94 -15.73 3.81 -6.94
N ILE A 95 -15.29 2.93 -7.84
CA ILE A 95 -16.18 2.07 -8.63
C ILE A 95 -16.60 0.87 -7.79
N ARG A 96 -15.65 0.27 -7.06
CA ARG A 96 -15.93 -0.84 -6.14
C ARG A 96 -16.95 -0.44 -5.07
N ASP A 97 -16.73 0.69 -4.41
CA ASP A 97 -17.56 1.16 -3.30
C ASP A 97 -19.00 1.44 -3.79
N LYS A 98 -19.16 2.02 -5.00
CA LYS A 98 -20.48 2.17 -5.65
C LYS A 98 -21.16 0.84 -5.97
N SER A 99 -20.39 -0.18 -6.34
CA SER A 99 -20.92 -1.48 -6.76
C SER A 99 -21.29 -2.38 -5.59
N LEU A 100 -20.54 -2.33 -4.49
CA LEU A 100 -20.81 -3.09 -3.26
C LEU A 100 -21.81 -2.39 -2.32
N GLY A 101 -22.17 -1.15 -2.63
CA GLY A 101 -22.99 -0.29 -1.77
C GLY A 101 -22.19 0.30 -0.60
N ASP A 102 -22.61 1.49 -0.16
CA ASP A 102 -21.93 2.30 0.87
C ASP A 102 -21.83 1.63 2.26
N ASN A 103 -22.53 0.50 2.47
CA ASN A 103 -22.58 -0.23 3.74
C ASN A 103 -21.60 -1.40 3.83
N SER A 104 -20.81 -1.69 2.79
CA SER A 104 -19.81 -2.76 2.88
C SER A 104 -18.67 -2.34 3.80
N ALA A 105 -18.11 -3.28 4.57
CA ALA A 105 -17.02 -3.03 5.54
C ALA A 105 -15.75 -2.41 4.91
N LEU A 106 -15.67 -2.40 3.58
CA LEU A 106 -14.60 -1.79 2.78
C LEU A 106 -14.82 -0.30 2.48
N VAL A 107 -16.06 0.19 2.61
CA VAL A 107 -16.42 1.61 2.44
C VAL A 107 -16.17 2.35 3.75
N LEU A 108 -14.90 2.70 3.97
CA LEU A 108 -14.56 3.63 5.03
C LEU A 108 -14.93 5.05 4.61
N GLN A 109 -15.97 5.61 5.24
CA GLN A 109 -16.27 7.03 5.16
C GLN A 109 -15.01 7.84 5.47
N LYS A 110 -14.64 8.76 4.58
CA LYS A 110 -13.47 9.61 4.77
C LYS A 110 -13.76 10.60 5.91
N PRO A 111 -13.12 10.51 7.09
CA PRO A 111 -13.29 11.50 8.14
C PRO A 111 -12.91 12.90 7.62
N LYS A 112 -13.77 13.88 7.90
CA LYS A 112 -13.63 15.26 7.41
C LYS A 112 -12.59 16.05 8.21
N SER A 113 -12.57 15.90 9.53
CA SER A 113 -11.61 16.57 10.42
C SER A 113 -10.32 15.76 10.60
N ASP A 114 -9.22 16.45 10.89
CA ASP A 114 -7.91 15.81 11.10
C ASP A 114 -7.86 15.00 12.41
N ILE A 115 -8.55 15.45 13.46
CA ILE A 115 -8.68 14.70 14.72
C ILE A 115 -9.37 13.35 14.48
N ASN A 116 -10.44 13.32 13.67
CA ASN A 116 -11.15 12.08 13.38
C ASN A 116 -10.32 11.14 12.51
N LYS A 117 -9.46 11.66 11.63
CA LYS A 117 -8.50 10.85 10.85
C LYS A 117 -7.50 10.14 11.77
N GLU A 118 -6.92 10.89 12.69
CA GLU A 118 -5.95 10.39 13.68
C GLU A 118 -6.58 9.27 14.54
N TYR A 119 -7.75 9.55 15.11
CA TYR A 119 -8.46 8.60 15.95
C TYR A 119 -8.80 7.30 15.20
N LEU A 120 -9.38 7.40 14.01
CA LEU A 120 -9.72 6.21 13.19
C LEU A 120 -8.47 5.42 12.79
N ALA A 121 -7.38 6.10 12.47
CA ALA A 121 -6.11 5.42 12.17
C ALA A 121 -5.60 4.62 13.38
N SER A 122 -5.71 5.16 14.60
CA SER A 122 -5.37 4.45 15.84
C SER A 122 -6.27 3.23 16.05
N VAL A 123 -7.58 3.41 15.93
CA VAL A 123 -8.57 2.32 16.07
C VAL A 123 -8.27 1.19 15.10
N HIS A 124 -8.05 1.51 13.81
CA HIS A 124 -7.72 0.52 12.80
C HIS A 124 -6.39 -0.20 13.07
N SER A 125 -5.34 0.53 13.48
CA SER A 125 -4.06 -0.11 13.82
C SER A 125 -4.21 -1.06 15.01
N HIS A 126 -5.01 -0.69 16.00
CA HIS A 126 -5.25 -1.52 17.18
C HIS A 126 -6.11 -2.74 16.84
N ALA A 127 -7.13 -2.58 15.99
CA ALA A 127 -7.97 -3.68 15.53
C ALA A 127 -7.17 -4.72 14.74
N LEU A 128 -6.27 -4.28 13.84
CA LEU A 128 -5.43 -5.21 13.08
C LEU A 128 -4.39 -5.91 13.94
N ALA A 129 -3.85 -5.26 14.97
CA ALA A 129 -2.88 -5.86 15.90
C ALA A 129 -3.47 -6.97 16.78
N LYS A 130 -4.80 -6.97 17.00
CA LYS A 130 -5.49 -8.03 17.74
C LYS A 130 -5.78 -9.27 16.89
N ASN A 131 -5.78 -9.12 15.57
CA ASN A 131 -6.14 -10.16 14.61
C ASN A 131 -4.92 -10.73 13.86
N SER A 132 -3.71 -10.37 14.28
CA SER A 132 -2.44 -10.75 13.64
C SER A 132 -1.64 -11.74 14.49
#